data_AF-A0A932GD24-F1
#
_entry.id   AF-A0A932GD24-F1
#
_cell.length_a   1.000
_cell.length_b   1.000
_cell.length_c   1.000
_cell.angle_alpha   90.00
_cell.angle_beta   90.00
_cell.angle_gamma   90.00
#
_symmetry.space_group_name_H-M   'P 1'
#
loop_
_entity.id
_entity.type
_entity.pdbx_description
1 polymer ?
#
loop_
_entity_poly.entity_id
_entity_poly.type
_entity_poly.pdbx_seq_one_letter_code
_entity_poly.pdbx_strand_id
1 'polypeptide(L)'
;WHEGAFLIYTMPASHKVPNLQRNPRAALHFSADPQGDDVVVFTGVAELGPQVSTEAAALYLQKYAEGIARLGSTPEEFAREYSLAIRVTPEKLRGF
;
A
#
# COMPACT_ATOMS: atom_id res chain seq x y z
N TRP A 1 -1.24 -0.27 7.73
CA TRP A 1 -2.43 0.42 8.26
C TRP A 1 -1.93 1.54 9.13
N HIS A 2 -2.43 2.75 8.92
CA HIS A 2 -2.04 3.94 9.68
C HIS A 2 -3.20 4.94 9.63
N GLU A 3 -3.64 5.43 10.78
CA GLU A 3 -4.71 6.46 10.90
C GLU A 3 -5.97 6.14 10.07
N GLY A 4 -6.50 4.93 10.18
CA GLY A 4 -7.75 4.58 9.48
C GLY A 4 -7.59 4.26 7.99
N ALA A 5 -6.37 4.26 7.45
CA ALA A 5 -6.10 4.01 6.04
C ALA A 5 -5.10 2.87 5.81
N PHE A 6 -5.22 2.23 4.65
CA PHE A 6 -4.15 1.41 4.10
C PHE A 6 -3.05 2.31 3.58
N LEU A 7 -1.82 2.02 3.99
CA LEU A 7 -0.62 2.75 3.55
C LEU A 7 0.14 1.87 2.57
N ILE A 8 0.35 2.40 1.36
CA ILE A 8 1.06 1.73 0.28
C ILE A 8 2.11 2.73 -0.24
N TYR A 9 3.33 2.26 -0.47
CA TYR A 9 4.36 3.06 -1.11
C TYR A 9 4.52 2.66 -2.58
N THR A 10 4.72 3.66 -3.44
CA THR A 10 4.88 3.47 -4.88
C THR A 10 5.98 4.37 -5.42
N MET A 11 6.55 3.98 -6.56
CA MET A 11 7.46 4.86 -7.29
C MET A 11 6.68 6.03 -7.90
N PRO A 12 7.18 7.27 -7.83
CA PRO A 12 6.51 8.44 -8.43
C PRO A 12 6.20 8.29 -9.92
N ALA A 13 7.06 7.57 -10.66
CA ALA A 13 6.89 7.32 -12.10
C ALA A 13 5.94 6.15 -12.43
N SER A 14 5.38 5.47 -11.42
CA SER A 14 4.53 4.30 -11.65
C SER A 14 3.20 4.66 -12.31
N HIS A 15 2.68 3.76 -13.17
CA HIS A 15 1.36 3.92 -13.79
C HIS A 15 0.19 4.05 -12.79
N LYS A 16 0.38 3.61 -11.53
CA LYS A 16 -0.59 3.82 -10.45
C LYS A 16 -0.89 5.31 -10.24
N VAL A 17 0.10 6.19 -10.38
CA VAL A 17 -0.05 7.63 -10.14
C VAL A 17 -1.05 8.28 -11.10
N PRO A 18 -0.87 8.24 -12.43
CA PRO A 18 -1.85 8.83 -13.35
C PRO A 18 -3.21 8.12 -13.30
N ASN A 19 -3.26 6.83 -12.98
CA ASN A 19 -4.53 6.12 -12.82
C ASN A 19 -5.33 6.66 -11.63
N LEU A 20 -4.68 6.82 -10.47
CA LEU A 20 -5.32 7.34 -9.26
C LEU A 20 -5.64 8.83 -9.35
N GLN A 21 -4.85 9.61 -10.08
CA GLN A 21 -5.18 11.02 -10.37
C GLN A 21 -6.44 11.15 -11.23
N ARG A 22 -6.67 10.24 -12.17
CA ARG A 22 -7.86 10.23 -13.03
C ARG A 22 -9.08 9.66 -12.32
N ASN A 23 -8.88 8.63 -11.50
CA ASN A 23 -9.94 7.99 -10.74
C ASN A 23 -9.39 7.48 -9.39
N PRO A 24 -9.75 8.10 -8.27
CA PRO A 24 -9.20 7.74 -6.96
C PRO A 24 -9.83 6.46 -6.37
N ARG A 25 -10.79 5.83 -7.03
CA ARG A 25 -11.42 4.60 -6.51
C ARG A 25 -10.44 3.42 -6.60
N ALA A 26 -10.24 2.74 -5.48
CA ALA A 26 -9.36 1.58 -5.39
C ALA A 26 -10.05 0.39 -4.69
N ALA A 27 -9.64 -0.82 -5.06
CA ALA A 27 -9.99 -2.05 -4.37
C ALA A 27 -8.70 -2.75 -3.93
N LEU A 28 -8.66 -3.19 -2.67
CA LEU A 28 -7.56 -3.94 -2.07
C LEU A 28 -8.06 -5.34 -1.75
N HIS A 29 -7.46 -6.32 -2.41
CA HIS A 29 -7.72 -7.74 -2.20
C HIS A 29 -6.60 -8.34 -1.36
N PHE A 30 -6.96 -9.01 -0.27
CA PHE A 30 -6.02 -9.75 0.57
C PHE A 30 -6.13 -11.23 0.22
N SER A 31 -4.97 -11.92 0.24
CA SER A 31 -4.90 -13.34 -0.12
C SER A 31 -5.90 -14.16 0.68
N ALA A 32 -6.46 -15.14 0.00
CA ALA A 32 -7.37 -16.09 0.62
C ALA A 32 -6.65 -16.95 1.67
N ASP A 33 -7.43 -17.69 2.44
CA ASP A 33 -6.90 -18.83 3.18
C ASP A 33 -6.22 -19.85 2.23
N PRO A 34 -5.46 -20.84 2.75
CA PRO A 34 -4.77 -21.80 1.91
C PRO A 34 -5.67 -22.60 0.96
N GLN A 35 -6.97 -22.69 1.23
CA GLN A 35 -7.94 -23.39 0.37
C GLN A 35 -8.56 -22.49 -0.70
N GLY A 36 -8.48 -21.16 -0.54
CA GLY A 36 -9.03 -20.20 -1.49
C GLY A 36 -10.45 -19.74 -1.18
N ASP A 37 -11.00 -20.13 -0.02
CA ASP A 37 -12.40 -19.97 0.30
C ASP A 37 -12.69 -18.59 0.92
N ASP A 38 -11.79 -18.10 1.77
CA ASP A 38 -12.01 -16.85 2.52
C ASP A 38 -11.26 -15.68 1.90
N VAL A 39 -11.95 -14.81 1.17
CA VAL A 39 -11.33 -13.62 0.55
C VAL A 39 -11.81 -12.34 1.22
N VAL A 40 -10.89 -11.44 1.54
CA VAL A 40 -11.20 -10.11 2.07
C VAL A 40 -10.90 -9.03 1.02
N VAL A 41 -11.94 -8.29 0.63
CA VAL A 41 -11.82 -7.15 -0.28
C VAL A 41 -12.33 -5.87 0.37
N PHE A 42 -11.47 -4.86 0.42
CA PHE A 42 -11.84 -3.49 0.77
C PHE A 42 -11.94 -2.64 -0.49
N THR A 43 -12.97 -1.81 -0.58
CA THR A 43 -13.05 -0.74 -1.59
C THR A 43 -13.05 0.61 -0.90
N GLY A 44 -12.41 1.60 -1.52
CA GLY A 44 -12.30 2.93 -0.92
C GLY A 44 -11.78 3.99 -1.88
N VAL A 45 -11.41 5.12 -1.30
CA VAL A 45 -10.82 6.27 -1.99
C VAL A 45 -9.34 6.34 -1.67
N ALA A 46 -8.52 6.50 -2.70
CA ALA A 46 -7.08 6.59 -2.63
C ALA A 46 -6.61 8.04 -2.81
N GLU A 47 -5.70 8.45 -1.94
CA GLU A 47 -5.06 9.76 -1.97
C GLU A 47 -3.56 9.60 -2.15
N LEU A 48 -2.99 10.37 -3.08
CA LEU A 48 -1.55 10.44 -3.32
C LEU A 48 -0.96 11.56 -2.46
N GLY A 49 0.17 11.29 -1.82
CA GLY A 49 0.87 12.28 -1.03
C GLY A 49 2.34 11.92 -0.81
N PRO A 50 3.12 12.84 -0.22
CA PRO A 50 4.46 12.51 0.25
C PRO A 50 4.40 11.38 1.30
N GLN A 51 5.55 10.81 1.66
CA GLN A 51 5.59 9.90 2.80
C GLN A 51 4.96 10.57 4.04
N VAL A 52 4.14 9.80 4.77
CA VAL A 52 3.32 10.29 5.88
C VAL A 52 4.16 10.88 7.02
N SER A 53 4.65 10.02 7.92
CA SER A 53 5.54 10.40 9.02
C SER A 53 6.74 9.47 9.03
N THR A 54 7.86 9.94 9.56
CA THR A 54 9.08 9.12 9.70
C THR A 54 8.82 7.85 10.50
N GLU A 55 7.98 7.93 11.53
CA GLU A 55 7.58 6.77 12.34
C GLU A 55 6.76 5.74 11.55
N ALA A 56 5.74 6.19 10.81
CA ALA A 56 4.93 5.29 9.99
C ALA A 56 5.74 4.65 8.86
N ALA A 57 6.66 5.41 8.26
CA ALA A 57 7.60 4.90 7.27
C ALA A 57 8.53 3.84 7.88
N ALA A 58 9.10 4.10 9.07
CA ALA A 58 9.95 3.15 9.78
C ALA A 58 9.22 1.84 10.12
N LEU A 59 7.98 1.93 10.63
CA LEU A 59 7.15 0.75 10.92
C LEU A 59 6.83 -0.06 9.65
N TYR A 60 6.57 0.62 8.52
CA TYR A 60 6.36 -0.04 7.23
C TYR A 60 7.61 -0.79 6.78
N LEU A 61 8.77 -0.13 6.79
CA LEU A 61 10.04 -0.73 6.37
C LEU A 61 10.42 -1.91 7.26
N GLN A 62 10.21 -1.78 8.57
CA GLN A 62 10.42 -2.88 9.52
C GLN A 62 9.53 -4.08 9.20
N LYS A 63 8.23 -3.84 8.96
CA LYS A 63 7.28 -4.91 8.62
C LYS A 63 7.67 -5.67 7.36
N TYR A 64 8.19 -4.98 6.35
CA TYR A 64 8.48 -5.57 5.03
C TYR A 64 9.96 -5.83 4.79
N ALA A 65 10.84 -5.72 5.80
CA ALA A 65 12.30 -5.83 5.64
C ALA A 65 12.73 -7.11 4.91
N GLU A 66 12.18 -8.26 5.28
CA GLU A 66 12.49 -9.55 4.62
C GLU A 66 12.00 -9.58 3.16
N GLY A 67 10.83 -8.99 2.88
CA GLY A 67 10.30 -8.89 1.53
C GLY A 67 11.15 -7.98 0.65
N ILE A 68 11.58 -6.85 1.19
CA ILE A 68 12.48 -5.89 0.53
C ILE A 68 13.83 -6.57 0.21
N ALA A 69 14.40 -7.29 1.17
CA ALA A 69 15.63 -8.05 0.95
C ALA A 69 15.49 -9.12 -0.14
N ARG A 70 14.35 -9.84 -0.18
CA ARG A 70 14.05 -10.82 -1.25
C ARG A 70 13.91 -10.19 -2.64
N LEU A 71 13.58 -8.90 -2.71
CA LEU A 71 13.57 -8.13 -3.96
C LEU A 71 14.96 -7.59 -4.35
N GLY A 72 16.00 -7.88 -3.57
CA GLY A 72 17.37 -7.44 -3.84
C GLY A 72 17.64 -5.97 -3.51
N SER A 73 16.86 -5.38 -2.60
CA SER A 73 17.00 -3.97 -2.19
C SER A 73 17.21 -3.87 -0.68
N THR A 74 17.76 -2.75 -0.21
CA THR A 74 17.77 -2.39 1.21
C THR A 74 16.54 -1.55 1.59
N PRO A 75 16.16 -1.47 2.88
CA PRO A 75 15.10 -0.55 3.32
C PRO A 75 15.33 0.90 2.90
N GLU A 76 16.58 1.37 2.92
CA GLU A 76 16.96 2.75 2.56
C GLU A 76 16.82 2.99 1.04
N GLU A 77 17.23 2.02 0.22
CA GLU A 77 17.03 2.06 -1.23
C GLU A 77 15.54 2.02 -1.57
N PHE A 78 14.80 1.10 -0.95
CA PHE A 78 13.36 0.98 -1.14
C PHE A 78 12.64 2.28 -0.74
N ALA A 79 12.98 2.89 0.39
CA ALA A 79 12.35 4.14 0.83
C ALA A 79 12.59 5.31 -0.15
N ARG A 80 13.76 5.34 -0.78
CA ARG A 80 14.13 6.35 -1.79
C ARG A 80 13.38 6.16 -3.10
N GLU A 81 13.29 4.92 -3.59
CA GLU A 81 12.60 4.61 -4.84
C GLU A 81 11.08 4.67 -4.70
N TYR A 82 10.54 4.09 -3.63
CA TYR A 82 9.12 4.04 -3.30
C TYR A 82 8.74 5.21 -2.37
N SER A 83 9.05 6.43 -2.83
CA SER A 83 8.94 7.66 -2.04
C SER A 83 7.55 8.31 -2.04
N LEU A 84 6.60 7.82 -2.85
CA LEU A 84 5.25 8.35 -2.91
C LEU A 84 4.27 7.46 -2.15
N ALA A 85 3.52 8.05 -1.21
CA ALA A 85 2.49 7.34 -0.46
C ALA A 85 1.16 7.35 -1.21
N ILE A 86 0.46 6.22 -1.13
CA ILE A 86 -0.95 6.06 -1.45
C ILE A 86 -1.65 5.70 -0.13
N ARG A 87 -2.57 6.55 0.31
CA ARG A 87 -3.46 6.29 1.45
C ARG A 87 -4.82 5.87 0.92
N VAL A 88 -5.26 4.65 1.20
CA VAL A 88 -6.59 4.18 0.82
C VAL A 88 -7.49 4.14 2.05
N THR A 89 -8.47 5.03 2.10
CA THR A 89 -9.49 5.05 3.16
C THR A 89 -10.61 4.08 2.76
N PRO A 90 -10.83 2.98 3.50
CA PRO A 90 -11.87 2.01 3.17
C PRO A 90 -13.27 2.61 3.38
N GLU A 91 -14.16 2.36 2.44
CA GLU A 91 -15.58 2.72 2.52
C GLU A 91 -16.48 1.49 2.64
N LYS A 92 -16.05 0.36 2.05
CA LYS A 92 -16.80 -0.90 2.09
C LYS A 92 -15.86 -2.08 2.26
N LEU A 93 -16.34 -3.08 2.98
CA LEU A 93 -15.74 -4.39 3.13
C LEU A 93 -16.70 -5.42 2.52
N ARG A 94 -16.16 -6.34 1.73
CA ARG A 94 -16.85 -7.57 1.34
C ARG A 94 -15.90 -8.75 1.54
N GLY A 95 -16.47 -9.90 1.88
CA GLY A 95 -15.79 -11.18 1.94
C GLY A 95 -16.81 -12.30 2.01
N PHE A 96 -16.34 -13.52 1.84
CA PHE A 96 -17.10 -14.75 1.97
C PHE A 96 -16.38 -15.61 3.00
#